data_AF-A0AA42NVH4-F1
#
_entry.id   AF-A0AA42NVH4-F1
#
_cell.length_a   1.000
_cell.length_b   1.000
_cell.length_c   1.000
_cell.angle_alpha   90.00
_cell.angle_beta   90.00
_cell.angle_gamma   90.00
#
_symmetry.space_group_name_H-M   'P 1'
#
loop_
_entity.id
_entity.type
_entity.pdbx_description
1 polymer ?
#
loop_
_entity_poly.entity_id
_entity_poly.type
_entity_poly.pdbx_seq_one_letter_code
_entity_poly.pdbx_strand_id
1 'polypeptide(L)'
;MGNRWHAEQNNNMRPDVIPMPCPWCGLDAVVVDTALVVGEHINTWSAKASCHECGATAPDDFITSFPDHSLFEKYKCVDWEDEREVVNFAVQIWNIRK
;
A
#
# COMPACT_ATOMS: atom_id res chain seq x y z
N MET A 1 -7.10 -12.10 9.05
CA MET A 1 -5.65 -12.30 9.19
C MET A 1 -4.99 -11.30 8.26
N GLY A 2 -4.15 -10.41 8.77
CA GLY A 2 -3.42 -9.46 7.92
C GLY A 2 -2.15 -10.12 7.39
N ASN A 3 -1.87 -9.97 6.09
CA ASN A 3 -0.61 -10.44 5.51
C ASN A 3 0.36 -9.27 5.47
N ARG A 4 1.58 -9.47 5.98
CA ARG A 4 2.64 -8.48 5.86
C ARG A 4 3.61 -8.92 4.77
N TRP A 5 3.80 -8.05 3.78
CA TRP A 5 4.89 -8.18 2.82
C TRP A 5 6.15 -7.45 3.31
N HIS A 6 7.31 -8.11 3.13
CA HIS A 6 8.65 -7.56 3.32
C HIS A 6 9.52 -7.75 2.07
N ALA A 7 10.47 -6.84 1.84
CA ALA A 7 11.39 -6.89 0.69
C ALA A 7 12.12 -8.23 0.50
N GLU A 8 12.41 -8.94 1.59
CA GLU A 8 13.12 -10.22 1.59
C GLU A 8 12.19 -11.43 1.36
N GLN A 9 10.87 -11.25 1.44
CA GLN A 9 9.92 -12.32 1.21
C GLN A 9 9.71 -12.54 -0.28
N ASN A 10 9.92 -13.79 -0.71
CA ASN A 10 9.54 -14.26 -2.03
C ASN A 10 8.18 -14.96 -1.97
N ASN A 11 7.14 -14.17 -1.76
CA ASN A 11 5.74 -14.59 -1.91
C ASN A 11 5.11 -13.81 -3.07
N ASN A 12 3.92 -14.22 -3.51
CA ASN A 12 3.19 -13.53 -4.59
C ASN A 12 2.77 -12.08 -4.23
N MET A 13 3.15 -11.62 -3.03
CA MET A 13 2.78 -10.34 -2.46
C MET A 13 3.82 -9.24 -2.65
N ARG A 14 5.01 -9.55 -3.20
CA ARG A 14 6.08 -8.57 -3.42
C ARG A 14 5.78 -7.51 -4.47
N PRO A 15 5.35 -6.27 -4.16
CA PRO A 15 4.86 -5.30 -5.13
C PRO A 15 5.76 -5.13 -6.35
N ASP A 16 5.11 -4.89 -7.49
CA ASP A 16 5.76 -4.53 -8.75
C ASP A 16 6.30 -3.10 -8.70
N VAL A 17 5.74 -2.28 -7.80
CA VAL A 17 6.18 -0.91 -7.55
C VAL A 17 7.31 -0.92 -6.53
N ILE A 18 8.44 -0.31 -6.90
CA ILE A 18 9.59 -0.15 -6.00
C ILE A 18 9.27 0.95 -4.98
N PRO A 19 9.31 0.66 -3.67
CA PRO A 19 9.12 1.67 -2.65
C PRO A 19 10.34 2.61 -2.57
N MET A 20 10.11 3.90 -2.38
CA MET A 20 11.17 4.87 -2.09
C MET A 20 11.69 4.70 -0.64
N PRO A 21 12.98 5.03 -0.39
CA PRO A 21 13.57 4.98 0.94
C PRO A 21 12.74 5.75 1.96
N CYS A 22 12.72 5.35 3.22
CA CYS A 22 11.98 6.06 4.26
C CYS A 22 12.42 7.53 4.37
N PRO A 23 11.50 8.52 4.38
CA PRO A 23 11.89 9.93 4.42
C PRO A 23 12.38 10.36 5.81
N TRP A 24 12.08 9.59 6.86
CA TRP A 24 12.48 9.89 8.23
C TRP A 24 13.81 9.27 8.61
N CYS A 25 14.05 8.00 8.27
CA CYS A 25 15.30 7.31 8.61
C CYS A 25 16.23 7.04 7.43
N GLY A 26 15.79 7.27 6.18
CA GLY A 26 16.59 7.08 4.97
C GLY A 26 16.77 5.62 4.53
N LEU A 27 16.23 4.66 5.27
CA LEU A 27 16.42 3.23 5.01
C LEU A 27 15.41 2.66 4.01
N ASP A 28 15.88 1.72 3.19
CA ASP A 28 15.07 0.91 2.27
C ASP A 28 14.37 -0.25 2.99
N ALA A 29 13.60 0.08 4.03
CA ALA A 29 12.97 -0.89 4.92
C ALA A 29 11.44 -0.80 4.87
N VAL A 30 10.88 -0.64 3.67
CA VAL A 30 9.44 -0.47 3.47
C VAL A 30 8.75 -1.83 3.46
N VAL A 31 7.68 -1.92 4.22
CA VAL A 31 6.81 -3.09 4.35
C VAL A 31 5.38 -2.69 4.06
N VAL A 32 4.55 -3.64 3.62
CA VAL A 32 3.13 -3.38 3.34
C VAL A 32 2.30 -4.38 4.11
N ASP A 33 1.40 -3.88 4.93
CA ASP A 33 0.41 -4.67 5.65
C ASP A 33 -0.90 -4.67 4.88
N THR A 34 -1.46 -5.85 4.59
CA THR A 34 -2.80 -6.00 4.01
C THR A 34 -3.79 -6.52 5.03
N ALA A 35 -5.07 -6.22 4.81
CA ALA A 35 -6.18 -6.83 5.53
C ALA A 35 -7.34 -7.11 4.58
N LEU A 36 -7.88 -8.33 4.67
CA LEU A 36 -9.12 -8.72 3.99
C LEU A 36 -10.32 -8.21 4.78
N VAL A 37 -11.12 -7.37 4.14
CA VAL A 37 -12.42 -6.92 4.59
C VAL A 37 -13.47 -7.84 3.99
N VAL A 38 -14.08 -8.68 4.83
CA VAL A 38 -15.10 -9.63 4.40
C VAL A 38 -16.44 -8.93 4.36
N GLY A 39 -17.04 -8.82 3.17
CA GLY A 39 -18.40 -8.33 2.98
C GLY A 39 -19.40 -9.48 2.77
N GLU A 40 -20.70 -9.15 2.77
CA GLU A 40 -21.75 -10.15 2.56
C GLU A 40 -21.76 -10.74 1.14
N HIS A 41 -21.27 -9.98 0.15
CA HIS A 41 -21.25 -10.37 -1.26
C HIS A 41 -19.89 -10.23 -1.93
N ILE A 42 -19.07 -9.29 -1.45
CA ILE A 42 -17.76 -8.96 -2.04
C ILE A 42 -16.76 -8.86 -0.89
N ASN A 43 -15.59 -9.46 -1.07
CA ASN A 43 -14.47 -9.27 -0.17
C ASN A 43 -13.51 -8.29 -0.81
N THR A 44 -13.03 -7.32 -0.04
CA THR A 44 -12.05 -6.35 -0.53
C THR A 44 -10.79 -6.40 0.30
N TRP A 45 -9.68 -6.01 -0.29
CA TRP A 45 -8.42 -5.83 0.40
C TRP A 45 -8.23 -4.36 0.74
N SER A 46 -7.59 -4.14 1.87
CA SER A 46 -6.98 -2.86 2.23
C SER A 46 -5.49 -3.09 2.40
N ALA A 47 -4.66 -2.08 2.13
CA ALA A 47 -3.23 -2.17 2.36
C ALA A 47 -2.64 -0.85 2.83
N LYS A 48 -1.61 -0.92 3.67
CA LYS A 48 -0.89 0.25 4.17
C LYS A 48 0.62 0.00 4.18
N ALA A 49 1.35 0.89 3.50
CA ALA A 49 2.80 0.88 3.51
C ALA A 49 3.35 1.57 4.77
N SER A 50 4.44 1.04 5.31
CA SER A 50 5.14 1.62 6.46
C SER A 50 6.63 1.30 6.43
N CYS A 51 7.42 2.05 7.18
CA CYS A 51 8.83 1.72 7.42
C CYS A 51 8.94 0.79 8.63
N HIS A 52 9.55 -0.38 8.42
CA HIS A 52 9.80 -1.36 9.47
C HIS A 52 10.69 -0.82 10.60
N GLU A 53 11.69 -0.02 10.27
CA GLU A 53 12.73 0.40 11.22
C GLU A 53 12.29 1.54 12.13
N CYS A 54 11.60 2.56 11.58
CA CYS A 54 11.17 3.73 12.35
C CYS A 54 9.68 3.77 12.64
N GLY A 55 8.89 2.82 12.11
CA GLY A 55 7.45 2.73 12.30
C GLY A 55 6.63 3.79 11.57
N ALA A 56 7.26 4.64 10.75
CA ALA A 56 6.54 5.68 10.05
C ALA A 56 5.62 5.09 8.97
N THR A 57 4.38 5.59 8.92
CA THR A 57 3.34 5.02 8.06
C THR A 57 2.99 5.93 6.90
N ALA A 58 2.62 5.35 5.76
CA ALA A 58 1.98 6.09 4.68
C ALA A 58 0.68 6.77 5.16
N PRO A 59 0.24 7.84 4.49
CA PRO A 59 -1.13 8.32 4.60
C PRO A 59 -2.14 7.21 4.31
N ASP A 60 -3.37 7.44 4.77
CA ASP A 60 -4.50 6.57 4.49
C ASP A 60 -4.86 6.62 2.99
N ASP A 61 -5.34 5.51 2.42
CA ASP A 61 -5.74 5.45 1.02
C ASP A 61 -6.94 6.37 0.70
N PHE A 62 -7.77 6.70 1.69
CA PHE A 62 -8.88 7.63 1.54
C PHE A 62 -8.45 8.99 0.98
N ILE A 63 -7.23 9.47 1.25
CA ILE A 63 -6.76 10.76 0.71
C ILE A 63 -6.72 10.77 -0.82
N THR A 64 -6.57 9.59 -1.43
CA THR A 64 -6.48 9.44 -2.88
C THR A 64 -7.85 9.44 -3.56
N SER A 65 -8.94 9.31 -2.78
CA SER A 65 -10.30 9.40 -3.29
C SER A 65 -10.73 10.84 -3.63
N PHE A 66 -9.98 11.84 -3.17
CA PHE A 66 -10.27 13.24 -3.47
C PHE A 66 -9.95 13.60 -4.93
N PRO A 67 -10.86 14.27 -5.67
CA PRO A 67 -10.70 14.53 -7.10
C PRO A 67 -9.43 15.28 -7.52
N ASP A 68 -8.88 16.10 -6.62
CA ASP A 68 -7.68 16.91 -6.83
C ASP A 68 -6.37 16.18 -6.45
N HIS A 69 -6.46 14.98 -5.86
CA HIS A 69 -5.31 14.19 -5.49
C HIS A 69 -4.63 13.58 -6.73
N SER A 70 -3.29 13.53 -6.75
CA SER A 70 -2.53 13.04 -7.93
C SER A 70 -2.75 11.56 -8.25
N LEU A 71 -3.31 10.78 -7.32
CA LEU A 71 -3.69 9.38 -7.52
C LEU A 71 -5.17 9.17 -7.79
N PHE A 72 -5.99 10.21 -7.90
CA PHE A 72 -7.44 10.06 -8.05
C PHE A 72 -7.84 9.18 -9.24
N GLU A 73 -7.22 9.40 -10.40
CA GLU A 73 -7.46 8.57 -11.57
C GLU A 73 -7.06 7.11 -11.35
N LYS A 74 -6.03 6.88 -10.54
CA LYS A 74 -5.58 5.53 -10.24
C LYS A 74 -6.48 4.84 -9.23
N TYR A 75 -6.86 5.53 -8.15
CA TYR A 75 -7.79 5.06 -7.13
C TYR A 75 -9.08 4.49 -7.73
N LYS A 76 -9.66 5.19 -8.72
CA LYS A 76 -10.88 4.76 -9.43
C LYS A 76 -10.75 3.43 -10.17
N CYS A 77 -9.54 3.06 -10.55
CA CYS A 77 -9.26 1.88 -11.37
C CYS A 77 -8.63 0.75 -10.57
N VAL A 78 -8.37 0.92 -9.27
CA VAL A 78 -7.85 -0.14 -8.41
C VAL A 78 -8.90 -1.25 -8.31
N ASP A 79 -8.53 -2.47 -8.69
CA ASP A 79 -9.29 -3.65 -8.31
C ASP A 79 -9.08 -3.95 -6.83
N TRP A 80 -10.08 -3.61 -6.02
CA TRP A 80 -10.04 -3.81 -4.57
C TRP A 80 -10.20 -5.28 -4.17
N GLU A 81 -10.57 -6.17 -5.08
CA GLU A 81 -10.67 -7.62 -4.83
C GLU A 81 -9.31 -8.32 -5.04
N ASP A 82 -8.37 -7.68 -5.74
CA ASP A 82 -7.01 -8.18 -5.94
C ASP A 82 -6.03 -7.63 -4.89
N GLU A 83 -5.61 -8.49 -3.98
CA GLU A 83 -4.62 -8.18 -2.93
C GLU A 83 -3.34 -7.55 -3.51
N ARG A 84 -2.89 -8.03 -4.67
CA ARG A 84 -1.67 -7.55 -5.33
C ARG A 84 -1.80 -6.11 -5.79
N GLU A 85 -2.94 -5.76 -6.37
CA GLU A 85 -3.18 -4.42 -6.89
C GLU A 85 -3.29 -3.40 -5.76
N VAL A 86 -3.96 -3.76 -4.66
CA VAL A 86 -4.05 -2.92 -3.45
C VAL A 86 -2.67 -2.74 -2.79
N VAL A 87 -1.82 -3.78 -2.74
CA VAL A 87 -0.42 -3.66 -2.26
C VAL A 87 0.39 -2.70 -3.13
N ASN A 88 0.29 -2.83 -4.46
CA ASN A 88 0.95 -1.93 -5.40
C ASN A 88 0.48 -0.48 -5.23
N PHE A 89 -0.79 -0.27 -4.92
CA PHE A 89 -1.36 1.04 -4.69
C PHE A 89 -0.85 1.67 -3.38
N ALA A 90 -0.78 0.90 -2.30
CA ALA A 90 -0.22 1.36 -1.01
C ALA A 90 1.23 1.84 -1.13
N VAL A 91 2.06 1.16 -1.94
CA VAL A 91 3.44 1.62 -2.23
C VAL A 91 3.45 2.93 -3.01
N GLN A 92 2.51 3.14 -3.93
CA GLN A 92 2.42 4.40 -4.68
C GLN A 92 2.02 5.57 -3.77
N ILE A 93 1.10 5.35 -2.84
CA ILE A 93 0.74 6.33 -1.81
C ILE A 93 1.99 6.70 -0.99
N TRP A 94 2.75 5.70 -0.54
CA TRP A 94 4.02 5.92 0.17
C TRP A 94 5.04 6.73 -0.64
N ASN A 95 5.04 6.55 -1.96
CA ASN A 95 5.91 7.27 -2.87
C ASN A 95 5.43 8.71 -3.15
N ILE A 96 4.21 9.09 -2.75
CA ILE A 96 3.73 10.46 -2.91
C ILE A 96 4.11 11.24 -1.67
N ARG A 97 5.30 11.81 -1.77
CA ARG A 97 5.83 12.74 -0.79
C ARG A 97 6.14 14.01 -1.56
N LYS A 98 5.39 15.07 -1.29
CA LYS A 98 5.74 16.44 -1.70
C LYS A 98 6.35 17.14 -0.51
#